data_AF-A0A9D6F6F0-F1
#
_entry.id   AF-A0A9D6F6F0-F1
#
_cell.length_a   1.000
_cell.length_b   1.000
_cell.length_c   1.000
_cell.angle_alpha   90.00
_cell.angle_beta   90.00
_cell.angle_gamma   90.00
#
_symmetry.space_group_name_H-M   'P 1'
#
loop_
_entity.id
_entity.type
_entity.pdbx_description
1 polymer ?
#
loop_
_entity_poly.entity_id
_entity_poly.type
_entity_poly.pdbx_seq_one_letter_code
_entity_poly.pdbx_strand_id
1 'polypeptide(L)' 'MNNWVNESPEQVAQILEQTRTIAVVGLSSHPWRASNSVSMYMQQAGYRIIPVNPNETVV' A
#
# COMPACT_ATOMS: atom_id res chain seq x y z
N MET A 1 -4.98 11.63 -28.74
CA MET A 1 -3.86 10.92 -28.10
C MET A 1 -3.86 11.34 -26.64
N ASN A 2 -4.11 10.44 -25.69
CA ASN A 2 -4.10 10.82 -24.27
C ASN A 2 -2.66 10.75 -23.75
N ASN A 3 -2.13 11.90 -23.32
CA ASN A 3 -0.81 12.02 -22.71
C ASN A 3 -0.91 11.60 -21.23
N TRP A 4 -0.46 10.39 -20.94
CA TRP A 4 -0.18 9.97 -19.57
C TRP A 4 1.20 10.49 -19.17
N VAL A 5 1.26 11.26 -18.09
CA VAL A 5 2.51 11.71 -17.48
C VAL A 5 2.62 11.00 -16.15
N ASN A 6 3.73 10.29 -15.95
CA ASN A 6 4.03 9.69 -14.64
C ASN A 6 4.62 10.76 -13.72
N GLU A 7 4.37 10.61 -12.43
CA GLU A 7 5.00 11.41 -11.38
C GLU A 7 6.52 11.20 -11.39
N SER A 8 7.26 12.26 -11.09
CA SER A 8 8.70 12.15 -10.92
C SER A 8 9.04 11.36 -9.64
N PRO A 9 10.23 10.75 -9.54
CA PRO A 9 10.67 10.06 -8.33
C PRO A 9 10.57 10.92 -7.06
N GLU A 10 10.86 12.22 -7.18
CA GLU A 10 10.78 13.17 -6.08
C GLU A 10 9.34 13.38 -5.60
N GLN A 11 8.38 13.44 -6.52
CA GLN A 11 6.96 13.56 -6.19
C GLN A 11 6.46 12.30 -5.47
N VAL A 12 6.84 11.12 -5.95
CA VAL A 12 6.49 9.85 -5.29
C VAL A 12 7.09 9.78 -3.90
N ALA A 13 8.37 10.14 -3.73
CA ALA A 13 9.03 10.17 -2.44
C ALA A 13 8.31 11.12 -1.46
N GLN A 14 7.96 12.33 -1.90
CA GLN A 14 7.23 13.29 -1.07
C GLN A 14 5.88 12.75 -0.60
N ILE A 15 5.12 12.07 -1.47
CA ILE A 15 3.84 11.46 -1.08
C ILE A 15 4.05 10.41 0.01
N LEU A 16 5.06 9.56 -0.15
CA LEU A 16 5.38 8.51 0.82
C LEU A 16 5.83 9.10 2.16
N GLU A 17 6.69 10.12 2.16
CA GLU A 17 7.17 10.79 3.37
C GLU A 17 6.07 11.51 4.16
N GLN A 18 5.11 12.11 3.45
CA GLN A 18 4.01 12.86 4.07
C GLN A 18 2.85 11.96 4.50
N THR A 19 2.79 10.71 4.03
CA THR A 19 1.72 9.78 4.33
C THR A 19 2.04 8.95 5.55
N ARG A 20 1.12 8.89 6.53
CA ARG A 20 1.27 8.00 7.70
C ARG A 20 0.35 6.80 7.68
N THR A 21 -0.81 6.90 7.03
CA THR A 21 -1.85 5.87 7.02
C THR A 21 -2.22 5.52 5.59
N ILE A 22 -2.19 4.23 5.26
CA ILE A 22 -2.46 3.71 3.91
C ILE A 22 -3.55 2.65 3.99
N ALA A 23 -4.61 2.82 3.21
CA ALA A 23 -5.61 1.78 3.02
C ALA A 23 -5.16 0.82 1.90
N VAL A 24 -5.07 -0.48 2.19
CA VAL A 24 -4.67 -1.49 1.22
C VAL A 24 -5.90 -2.30 0.81
N VAL A 25 -6.38 -2.03 -0.40
CA VAL A 25 -7.52 -2.75 -0.98
C VAL A 25 -7.06 -4.13 -1.45
N GLY A 26 -7.79 -5.17 -1.07
CA GLY A 26 -7.44 -6.57 -1.35
C GLY A 26 -6.31 -7.12 -0.47
N LEU A 27 -6.09 -6.54 0.71
CA LEU A 27 -5.17 -7.12 1.68
C LEU A 27 -5.65 -8.53 2.06
N SER A 28 -4.76 -9.50 1.93
CA SER A 28 -5.00 -10.92 2.24
C SER A 28 -4.04 -11.35 3.34
N SER A 29 -4.51 -12.24 4.22
CA SER A 29 -3.69 -12.86 5.27
C SER A 29 -2.75 -13.95 4.72
N HIS A 30 -3.04 -14.48 3.54
CA HIS A 30 -2.22 -15.49 2.85
C HIS A 30 -0.78 -15.01 2.55
N PRO A 31 0.27 -15.68 3.07
CA PRO A 31 1.66 -15.20 2.97
C PRO A 31 2.24 -15.10 1.55
N TRP A 32 1.72 -15.88 0.59
CA TRP A 32 2.20 -15.86 -0.80
C TRP A 32 1.59 -14.73 -1.63
N ARG A 33 0.60 -14.00 -1.10
CA ARG A 33 -0.02 -12.87 -1.81
C ARG A 33 0.87 -11.63 -1.65
N ALA A 34 1.12 -10.95 -2.76
CA ALA A 34 1.91 -9.71 -2.74
C ALA A 34 1.32 -8.64 -1.80
N SER A 35 -0.02 -8.57 -1.67
CA SER A 35 -0.65 -7.64 -0.73
C SER A 35 -0.24 -7.90 0.72
N ASN A 36 0.00 -9.16 1.11
CA ASN A 36 0.50 -9.52 2.43
C ASN A 36 1.94 -9.03 2.63
N SER A 37 2.86 -9.44 1.76
CA SER A 37 4.28 -9.12 1.92
C SER A 37 4.58 -7.62 1.82
N VAL A 38 3.95 -6.91 0.88
CA VAL A 38 4.12 -5.46 0.72
C VAL A 38 3.53 -4.72 1.92
N SER A 39 2.38 -5.13 2.44
CA SER A 39 1.79 -4.50 3.64
C SER A 39 2.60 -4.75 4.89
N MET A 40 3.19 -5.93 5.04
CA MET A 40 4.13 -6.21 6.14
C MET A 40 5.36 -5.31 6.06
N TYR A 41 5.94 -5.15 4.87
CA TYR A 41 7.05 -4.22 4.67
C TYR A 41 6.67 -2.77 5.00
N MET A 42 5.50 -2.30 4.55
CA MET A 42 5.01 -0.95 4.88
C MET A 42 4.80 -0.78 6.39
N GLN A 43 4.26 -1.78 7.09
CA GLN A 43 4.13 -1.73 8.54
C GLN A 43 5.50 -1.66 9.24
N GLN A 44 6.48 -2.44 8.79
CA GLN A 44 7.86 -2.40 9.31
C GLN A 44 8.53 -1.04 9.06
N ALA A 45 8.22 -0.38 7.94
CA ALA A 45 8.64 0.98 7.63
C ALA A 45 7.89 2.06 8.46
N GLY A 46 6.92 1.66 9.28
CA GLY A 46 6.22 2.54 10.23
C GLY A 46 4.88 3.09 9.72
N TYR A 47 4.40 2.68 8.55
CA TYR A 47 3.07 3.07 8.08
C TYR A 47 1.97 2.36 8.87
N ARG A 48 0.88 3.08 9.16
CA ARG A 48 -0.36 2.48 9.65
C ARG A 48 -1.13 1.91 8.47
N ILE A 49 -1.31 0.60 8.42
CA ILE A 49 -2.09 -0.05 7.35
C ILE A 49 -3.54 -0.24 7.81
N ILE A 50 -4.47 0.13 6.94
CA ILE A 50 -5.90 -0.16 7.07
C ILE A 50 -6.25 -1.22 6.00
N PRO A 51 -6.52 -2.47 6.38
CA PRO A 51 -6.93 -3.47 5.41
C PRO A 51 -8.34 -3.20 4.89
N VAL A 52 -8.53 -3.35 3.59
CA VAL A 52 -9.87 -3.27 2.96
C VAL A 52 -10.06 -4.51 2.10
N ASN A 53 -10.64 -5.56 2.67
CA ASN A 53 -11.00 -6.77 1.94
C ASN A 53 -12.25 -7.43 2.53
N PRO A 54 -13.43 -7.31 1.89
CA PRO A 54 -14.66 -7.92 2.38
C PRO A 54 -14.64 -9.45 2.47
N ASN A 55 -13.71 -10.11 1.77
CA ASN A 55 -13.60 -11.57 1.76
C ASN A 55 -12.67 -12.12 2.85
N GLU A 56 -11.92 -11.26 3.53
CA GLU A 56 -11.03 -11.65 4.63
C GLU A 56 -11.66 -11.19 5.94
N THR A 57 -11.75 -12.11 6.89
CA THR A 57 -12.28 -11.81 8.23
C THR A 57 -11.17 -11.47 9.22
N VAL A 58 -9.94 -11.87 8.91
CA VAL A 58 -8.72 -11.61 9.68
C VAL A 58 -7.57 -11.33 8.73
N VAL A 59 -6.77 -10.32 9.06
CA VAL A 59 -5.66 -9.79 8.26
C VAL A 59 -4.58 -9.26 9.18
#